data_AF-A0A9W9AXZ2-F1
#
_entry.id   AF-A0A9W9AXZ2-F1
#
_cell.length_a   1.000
_cell.length_b   1.000
_cell.length_c   1.000
_cell.angle_alpha   90.00
_cell.angle_beta   90.00
_cell.angle_gamma   90.00
#
_symmetry.space_group_name_H-M   'P 1'
#
loop_
_entity.id
_entity.type
_entity.pdbx_description
1 polymer ?
#
loop_
_entity_poly.entity_id
_entity_poly.type
_entity_poly.pdbx_seq_one_letter_code
_entity_poly.pdbx_strand_id
1 'polypeptide(L)'
;MSSDSQISTGSHSDIVDSSTTSFFSDILKPGSSLHPTFLLILDAIFFALLLTLLGLVFATAGNIHLIFLTVIELGLWASVKWFVYELRNTPPQENPSSTANTNSQKAKKDS
;
A
#
# COMPACT_ATOMS: atom_id res chain seq x y z
N MET A 1 -55.83 -7.54 -24.54
CA MET A 1 -55.21 -7.23 -23.24
C MET A 1 -53.85 -7.88 -23.22
N SER A 2 -52.80 -7.08 -23.40
CA SER A 2 -51.41 -7.49 -23.26
C SER A 2 -51.10 -7.57 -21.77
N SER A 3 -50.64 -8.74 -21.32
CA SER A 3 -49.96 -8.88 -20.04
C SER A 3 -48.61 -9.50 -20.32
N ASP A 4 -47.65 -8.62 -20.60
CA ASP A 4 -46.22 -8.88 -20.58
C ASP A 4 -45.84 -9.63 -19.30
N SER A 5 -45.39 -10.88 -19.45
CA SER A 5 -44.62 -11.56 -18.42
C SER A 5 -43.19 -11.05 -18.52
N GLN A 6 -42.95 -9.89 -17.89
CA GLN A 6 -41.62 -9.34 -17.66
C GLN A 6 -40.84 -10.33 -16.78
N ILE A 7 -39.90 -11.05 -17.42
CA ILE A 7 -38.84 -11.78 -16.73
C ILE A 7 -37.96 -10.72 -16.07
N SER A 8 -38.20 -10.51 -14.77
CA SER A 8 -37.34 -9.72 -13.90
C SER A 8 -35.99 -10.42 -13.76
N THR A 9 -35.05 -10.03 -14.61
CA THR A 9 -33.63 -10.34 -14.48
C THR A 9 -33.09 -9.61 -13.25
N GLY A 10 -33.21 -10.22 -12.07
CA GLY A 10 -32.69 -9.70 -10.82
C GLY A 10 -31.17 -9.78 -10.76
N SER A 11 -30.53 -8.61 -10.78
CA SER A 11 -29.37 -8.19 -9.99
C SER A 11 -28.38 -9.29 -9.56
N HIS A 12 -27.33 -9.52 -10.35
CA HIS A 12 -26.14 -10.27 -9.92
C HIS A 12 -24.83 -9.65 -10.43
N SER A 13 -24.86 -8.37 -10.82
CA SER A 13 -23.72 -7.61 -11.36
C SER A 13 -23.30 -6.41 -10.50
N ASP A 14 -24.09 -6.00 -9.50
CA ASP A 14 -23.94 -4.69 -8.85
C ASP A 14 -23.01 -4.68 -7.61
N ILE A 15 -22.57 -5.85 -7.12
CA ILE A 15 -21.74 -5.96 -5.90
C ILE A 15 -20.24 -5.78 -6.19
N VAL A 16 -19.78 -6.15 -7.39
CA VAL A 16 -18.34 -6.09 -7.75
C VAL A 16 -17.90 -4.66 -8.05
N ASP A 17 -18.78 -3.85 -8.64
CA ASP A 17 -18.44 -2.50 -9.11
C ASP A 17 -18.37 -1.47 -7.98
N SER A 18 -19.33 -1.49 -7.04
CA SER A 18 -19.37 -0.54 -5.92
C SER A 18 -18.21 -0.73 -4.93
N SER A 19 -17.83 -1.99 -4.71
CA SER A 19 -16.70 -2.35 -3.85
C SER A 19 -15.39 -1.89 -4.48
N THR A 20 -15.11 -2.26 -5.73
CA THR A 20 -13.86 -1.91 -6.41
C THR A 20 -13.70 -0.40 -6.61
N THR A 21 -14.77 0.32 -6.95
CA THR A 21 -14.75 1.79 -7.08
C THR A 21 -14.52 2.50 -5.75
N SER A 22 -15.08 2.02 -4.64
CA SER A 22 -14.79 2.56 -3.30
C SER A 22 -13.36 2.24 -2.83
N PHE A 23 -12.85 1.03 -3.08
CA PHE A 23 -11.44 0.68 -2.85
C PHE A 23 -10.47 1.54 -3.67
N PHE A 24 -10.77 1.80 -4.94
CA PHE A 24 -9.99 2.71 -5.78
C PHE A 24 -10.04 4.15 -5.26
N SER A 25 -11.22 4.63 -4.85
CA SER A 25 -11.39 5.98 -4.30
C SER A 25 -10.66 6.16 -2.97
N ASP A 26 -10.61 5.13 -2.13
CA ASP A 26 -9.83 5.13 -0.89
C ASP A 26 -8.32 4.93 -1.12
N ILE A 27 -7.89 4.27 -2.20
CA ILE A 27 -6.49 4.24 -2.65
C ILE A 27 -6.04 5.59 -3.23
N LEU A 28 -6.95 6.31 -3.88
CA LEU A 28 -6.70 7.63 -4.47
C LEU A 28 -6.87 8.80 -3.48
N LYS A 29 -7.38 8.57 -2.27
CA LYS A 29 -7.33 9.57 -1.20
C LYS A 29 -5.87 9.80 -0.80
N PRO A 30 -5.38 11.05 -0.83
CA PRO A 30 -4.00 11.37 -0.52
C PRO A 30 -3.71 10.95 0.95
N GLY A 31 -2.94 9.89 1.14
CA GLY A 31 -2.60 9.33 2.46
C GLY A 31 -2.78 7.82 2.61
N SER A 32 -3.54 7.15 1.74
CA SER A 32 -3.73 5.68 1.80
C SER A 32 -2.47 4.89 1.44
N SER A 33 -1.55 5.53 0.72
CA SER A 33 -0.21 5.03 0.37
C SER A 33 0.73 4.87 1.58
N LEU A 34 0.35 5.37 2.76
CA LEU A 34 1.15 5.35 3.99
C LEU A 34 0.73 4.22 4.96
N HIS A 35 0.00 3.20 4.50
CA HIS A 35 -0.33 2.04 5.32
C HIS A 35 0.74 0.94 5.14
N PRO A 36 1.36 0.44 6.23
CA PRO A 36 2.45 -0.55 6.18
C PRO A 36 2.09 -1.86 5.45
N THR A 37 0.79 -2.13 5.28
CA THR A 37 0.28 -3.27 4.49
C THR A 37 0.61 -3.17 3.01
N PHE A 38 0.61 -1.99 2.40
CA PHE A 38 0.92 -1.84 0.96
C PHE A 38 2.37 -2.23 0.67
N LEU A 39 3.29 -1.81 1.53
CA LEU A 39 4.71 -2.15 1.43
C LEU A 39 4.95 -3.66 1.59
N LEU A 40 4.18 -4.33 2.45
CA LEU A 40 4.24 -5.78 2.63
C LEU A 40 3.75 -6.51 1.37
N ILE A 41 2.63 -6.07 0.78
CA ILE A 41 2.12 -6.65 -0.47
C ILE A 41 3.14 -6.47 -1.61
N LEU A 42 3.76 -5.29 -1.71
CA LEU A 42 4.78 -5.02 -2.71
C LEU A 42 6.01 -5.94 -2.54
N ASP A 43 6.49 -6.13 -1.32
CA ASP A 43 7.57 -7.09 -1.01
C ASP A 43 7.20 -8.52 -1.42
N ALA A 44 5.96 -8.94 -1.16
CA ALA A 44 5.45 -10.25 -1.57
C ALA A 44 5.41 -10.43 -3.10
N ILE A 45 5.00 -9.39 -3.84
CA ILE A 45 4.96 -9.40 -5.31
C ILE A 45 6.38 -9.49 -5.89
N PHE A 46 7.33 -8.71 -5.37
CA PHE A 46 8.73 -8.80 -5.80
C PHE A 46 9.32 -10.18 -5.48
N PHE A 47 9.00 -10.77 -4.34
CA PHE A 47 9.47 -12.12 -4.01
C PHE A 47 8.89 -13.18 -4.98
N ALA A 48 7.60 -13.06 -5.32
CA ALA A 48 6.96 -13.93 -6.30
C ALA A 48 7.54 -13.74 -7.71
N LEU A 49 7.84 -12.50 -8.11
CA LEU A 49 8.51 -12.18 -9.38
C LEU A 49 9.94 -12.74 -9.40
N LEU A 50 10.72 -12.54 -8.34
CA LEU A 50 12.07 -13.09 -8.21
C LEU A 50 12.04 -14.62 -8.33
N LEU A 51 11.12 -15.29 -7.63
CA LEU A 51 10.97 -16.74 -7.70
C LEU A 51 10.61 -17.21 -9.11
N THR A 52 9.73 -16.48 -9.79
CA THR A 52 9.34 -16.74 -11.18
C THR A 52 10.53 -16.56 -12.12
N LEU A 53 11.30 -15.47 -11.99
CA LEU A 53 12.49 -15.22 -12.78
C LEU A 53 13.57 -16.27 -12.50
N LEU A 54 13.77 -16.67 -11.25
CA LEU A 54 14.74 -17.70 -10.88
C LEU A 54 14.37 -19.06 -11.48
N GLY A 55 13.07 -19.41 -11.47
CA GLY A 55 12.54 -20.58 -12.17
C GLY A 55 12.77 -20.50 -13.69
N LEU A 56 12.54 -19.33 -14.30
CA LEU A 56 12.78 -19.11 -15.73
C LEU A 56 14.26 -19.17 -16.10
N VAL A 57 15.15 -18.61 -15.28
CA VAL A 57 16.62 -18.66 -15.48
C VAL A 57 17.08 -20.12 -15.52
N PHE A 58 16.58 -20.95 -14.60
CA PHE A 58 16.89 -22.37 -14.56
C PHE A 58 16.31 -23.12 -15.77
N ALA A 59 15.05 -22.86 -16.12
CA ALA A 59 14.40 -23.53 -17.26
C ALA A 59 15.01 -23.15 -18.62
N THR A 60 15.50 -21.92 -18.78
CA THR A 60 15.95 -21.36 -20.08
C THR A 60 17.47 -21.46 -20.26
N ALA A 61 18.19 -22.18 -19.40
CA ALA A 61 19.64 -22.39 -19.50
C ALA A 61 20.49 -21.09 -19.53
N GLY A 62 20.14 -20.11 -18.68
CA GLY A 62 21.06 -18.99 -18.38
C GLY A 62 21.18 -17.91 -19.45
N ASN A 63 20.07 -17.50 -20.08
CA ASN A 63 20.07 -16.37 -21.01
C ASN A 63 20.45 -15.06 -20.29
N ILE A 64 21.44 -14.33 -20.80
CA ILE A 64 21.96 -13.09 -20.20
C ILE A 64 20.85 -12.07 -19.92
N HIS A 65 19.80 -12.03 -20.76
CA HIS A 65 18.64 -11.16 -20.57
C HIS A 65 17.94 -11.40 -19.22
N LEU A 66 17.78 -12.68 -18.83
CA LEU A 66 17.12 -13.04 -17.58
C LEU A 66 17.97 -12.67 -16.36
N ILE A 67 19.31 -12.72 -16.48
CA ILE A 67 20.22 -12.27 -15.43
C ILE A 67 20.05 -10.76 -15.18
N PHE A 68 19.99 -9.95 -16.24
CA PHE A 68 19.74 -8.50 -16.08
C PHE A 68 18.38 -8.21 -15.44
N LEU A 69 17.32 -8.93 -15.83
CA LEU A 69 16.00 -8.79 -15.21
C LEU A 69 16.05 -9.12 -13.71
N THR A 70 16.78 -10.17 -13.30
CA THR A 70 16.98 -10.48 -11.89
C THR A 70 17.75 -9.39 -11.14
N VAL A 71 18.80 -8.81 -11.73
CA VAL A 71 19.58 -7.73 -11.09
C VAL A 71 18.74 -6.46 -10.93
N ILE A 72 17.98 -6.08 -11.97
CA ILE A 72 17.10 -4.91 -11.92
C ILE A 72 16.01 -5.10 -10.86
N GLU A 73 15.45 -6.30 -10.75
CA GLU A 73 14.49 -6.67 -9.69
C GLU A 73 15.09 -6.47 -8.29
N LEU A 74 16.31 -6.96 -8.04
CA LEU A 74 17.01 -6.73 -6.77
C LEU A 74 17.27 -5.24 -6.50
N GLY A 75 17.65 -4.48 -7.54
CA GLY A 75 17.86 -3.03 -7.44
C GLY A 75 16.59 -2.28 -7.09
N LEU A 76 15.45 -2.67 -7.69
CA LEU A 76 14.14 -2.12 -7.40
C LEU A 76 13.69 -2.44 -5.97
N TRP A 77 13.85 -3.70 -5.54
CA TRP A 77 13.57 -4.12 -4.16
C TRP A 77 14.39 -3.34 -3.13
N ALA A 78 15.70 -3.17 -3.38
CA ALA A 78 16.58 -2.39 -2.53
C ALA A 78 16.16 -0.91 -2.47
N SER A 79 15.79 -0.31 -3.61
CA SER A 79 15.30 1.07 -3.68
C SER A 79 14.03 1.27 -2.85
N VAL A 80 13.11 0.31 -2.88
CA VAL A 80 11.87 0.34 -2.09
C VAL A 80 12.17 0.22 -0.60
N LYS A 81 13.00 -0.74 -0.19
CA LYS A 81 13.41 -0.88 1.22
C LYS A 81 14.08 0.36 1.77
N TRP A 82 14.97 0.97 0.97
CA TRP A 82 15.64 2.21 1.34
C TRP A 82 14.64 3.37 1.46
N PHE A 83 13.71 3.51 0.52
CA PHE A 83 12.65 4.52 0.57
C PHE A 83 11.78 4.38 1.83
N VAL A 84 11.42 3.16 2.23
CA VAL A 84 10.67 2.90 3.47
C VAL A 84 11.48 3.25 4.71
N TYR A 85 12.76 2.91 4.72
CA TYR A 85 13.65 3.28 5.82
C TYR A 85 13.75 4.79 5.96
N GLU A 86 13.91 5.51 4.84
CA GLU A 86 13.99 6.96 4.82
C GLU A 86 12.70 7.61 5.32
N LEU A 87 11.53 7.14 4.86
CA LEU A 87 10.22 7.62 5.32
C LEU A 87 9.99 7.45 6.82
N ARG A 88 10.57 6.41 7.43
CA ARG A 88 10.48 6.17 8.89
C ARG A 88 11.43 7.07 9.67
N ASN A 89 12.50 7.53 9.05
CA ASN A 89 13.50 8.41 9.65
C ASN A 89 13.11 9.89 9.54
N THR A 90 12.17 10.26 8.68
CA THR A 90 11.54 11.58 8.71
C THR A 90 10.65 11.66 9.95
N PRO A 91 11.00 12.44 10.99
CA PRO A 91 10.12 12.60 12.13
C PRO A 91 8.78 13.18 11.65
N PRO A 92 7.63 12.65 12.10
CA PRO A 92 6.37 13.38 12.00
C PRO A 92 6.63 14.77 12.55
N GLN A 93 6.26 15.80 11.79
CA GLN A 93 6.25 17.17 12.27
C GLN A 93 5.48 17.19 13.61
N GLU A 94 6.22 17.15 14.71
CA GLU A 94 5.67 17.33 16.05
C GLU A 94 5.11 18.73 16.06
N ASN A 95 3.78 18.84 15.96
CA ASN A 95 3.08 20.08 16.24
C ASN A 95 3.54 20.54 17.63
N PRO A 96 4.21 21.70 17.76
CA PRO A 96 4.63 22.22 19.06
C PRO A 96 3.41 22.81 19.79
N SER A 97 2.43 21.98 20.13
CA SER A 97 1.24 22.39 20.90
C SER A 97 1.02 21.58 22.19
N SER A 98 2.03 20.84 22.65
CA SER A 98 2.02 20.19 23.98
C SER A 98 2.80 20.93 25.08
N THR A 99 3.25 22.17 24.86
CA THR A 99 3.96 22.96 25.90
C THR A 99 3.10 24.08 26.51
N ALA A 100 1.86 23.78 26.92
CA ALA A 100 0.99 24.80 27.53
C ALA A 100 0.24 24.36 28.80
N ASN A 101 0.67 23.29 29.49
CA ASN A 101 0.06 22.89 30.76
C ASN A 101 1.04 22.68 31.93
N THR A 102 2.20 23.33 31.93
CA THR A 102 3.10 23.35 33.10
C THR A 102 3.35 24.79 33.53
N ASN A 103 2.33 25.47 34.05
CA ASN A 103 2.57 26.64 34.93
C ASN A 103 1.39 27.13 35.81
N SER A 104 0.19 26.56 35.72
CA SER A 104 -0.97 27.11 36.46
C SER A 104 -1.35 26.39 37.76
N GLN A 105 -0.60 25.35 38.19
CA GLN A 105 -0.92 24.63 39.45
C GLN A 105 0.06 24.85 40.62
N LYS A 106 1.13 25.64 40.45
CA LYS A 106 2.10 25.94 41.53
C LYS A 106 2.02 27.37 42.08
N ALA A 107 0.83 27.98 42.03
CA ALA A 107 0.61 29.35 42.56
C ALA A 107 -0.63 29.48 43.48
N LYS A 108 -1.19 28.36 43.97
CA LYS A 108 -2.33 28.39 44.93
C LYS A 108 -2.12 27.56 46.20
N LYS A 109 -0.90 27.12 46.51
CA LYS A 109 -0.64 26.34 47.72
C LYS A 109 0.25 27.02 48.76
N ASP A 110 1.03 28.04 48.40
CA ASP A 110 1.99 28.66 49.31
C ASP A 110 2.07 30.19 49.11
N SER A 111 1.02 30.93 49.48
CA SER A 111 1.09 32.24 50.18
C SER A 111 -0.29 32.87 50.37
#